data_AF-A0A7V4T7U7-F1
#
_entry.id   AF-A0A7V4T7U7-F1
#
_cell.length_a   1.000
_cell.length_b   1.000
_cell.length_c   1.000
_cell.angle_alpha   90.00
_cell.angle_beta   90.00
_cell.angle_gamma   90.00
#
_symmetry.space_group_name_H-M   'P 1'
#
loop_
_entity.id
_entity.type
_entity.pdbx_description
1 polymer ?
#
loop_
_entity_poly.entity_id
_entity_poly.type
_entity_poly.pdbx_seq_one_letter_code
_entity_poly.pdbx_strand_id
1 'polypeptide(L)'
;MPAKEKLENILETYGSLKEISDSAKGIIMREPGSSFARRIISPEKAKRKKRREDAVDDYFDSLQKQIKEYCILDMITTFEQVVFAKIDNAYGEIKSTVKKEYKKRGSKDKPAPLYNSAPAFIKTKADIHNLSGAKKLLEKQISQKSFNDLTEIIEYRNWLSHGKRNTVGKYSKLSLDEIYEIFVKILDEIQ
;
A
#
# COMPACT_ATOMS: atom_id res chain seq x y z
N MET A 1 -3.40 -13.13 -11.24
CA MET A 1 -3.48 -13.05 -9.76
C MET A 1 -4.55 -12.03 -9.38
N PRO A 2 -5.70 -12.46 -8.86
CA PRO A 2 -6.69 -11.61 -8.20
C PRO A 2 -6.06 -10.69 -7.15
N ALA A 3 -6.71 -9.57 -6.86
CA ALA A 3 -6.20 -8.56 -5.93
C ALA A 3 -5.97 -9.11 -4.50
N LYS A 4 -6.86 -10.01 -4.04
CA LYS A 4 -6.75 -10.65 -2.72
C LYS A 4 -5.49 -11.51 -2.62
N GLU A 5 -5.25 -12.36 -3.61
CA GLU A 5 -4.06 -13.23 -3.68
C GLU A 5 -2.75 -12.42 -3.69
N LYS A 6 -2.75 -11.21 -4.28
CA LYS A 6 -1.59 -10.29 -4.18
C LYS A 6 -1.35 -9.78 -2.76
N LEU A 7 -2.41 -9.44 -2.04
CA LEU A 7 -2.30 -8.96 -0.66
C LEU A 7 -1.91 -10.09 0.29
N GLU A 8 -2.46 -11.30 0.11
CA GLU A 8 -2.10 -12.51 0.87
C GLU A 8 -0.60 -12.83 0.72
N ASN A 9 -0.09 -12.81 -0.51
CA ASN A 9 1.33 -13.08 -0.78
C ASN A 9 2.27 -12.07 -0.05
N ILE A 10 1.85 -10.80 0.08
CA ILE A 10 2.63 -9.80 0.83
C ILE A 10 2.69 -10.17 2.32
N LEU A 11 1.58 -10.64 2.91
CA LEU A 11 1.56 -11.11 4.30
C LEU A 11 2.42 -12.37 4.49
N GLU A 12 2.36 -13.32 3.57
CA GLU A 12 3.19 -14.53 3.59
C GLU A 12 4.69 -14.19 3.49
N THR A 13 5.03 -13.25 2.61
CA THR A 13 6.41 -12.74 2.46
C THR A 13 6.87 -12.07 3.75
N TYR A 14 6.02 -11.25 4.36
CA TYR A 14 6.30 -10.65 5.67
C TYR A 14 6.52 -11.71 6.76
N GLY A 15 5.67 -12.73 6.83
CA GLY A 15 5.79 -13.84 7.78
C GLY A 15 7.14 -14.54 7.62
N SER A 16 7.51 -14.87 6.38
CA SER A 16 8.80 -15.49 6.04
C SER A 16 9.98 -14.62 6.44
N LEU A 17 9.95 -13.32 6.15
CA LEU A 17 11.03 -12.39 6.53
C LEU A 17 11.15 -12.25 8.06
N LYS A 18 10.03 -12.24 8.76
CA LYS A 18 10.01 -12.21 10.22
C LYS A 18 10.62 -13.49 10.81
N GLU A 19 10.28 -14.67 10.29
CA GLU A 19 10.85 -15.94 10.74
C GLU A 19 12.35 -16.04 10.47
N ILE A 20 12.82 -15.55 9.30
CA ILE A 20 14.24 -15.46 8.98
C ILE A 20 14.95 -14.53 9.98
N SER A 21 14.36 -13.38 10.29
CA SER A 21 14.86 -12.42 11.28
C SER A 21 14.96 -13.04 12.68
N ASP A 22 13.91 -13.73 13.12
CA ASP A 22 13.85 -14.40 14.43
C ASP A 22 14.90 -15.53 14.52
N SER A 23 15.05 -16.29 13.44
CA SER A 23 16.06 -17.34 13.34
C SER A 23 17.49 -16.78 13.40
N ALA A 24 17.75 -15.70 12.67
CA ALA A 24 19.04 -15.01 12.67
C ALA A 24 19.40 -14.47 14.07
N LYS A 25 18.42 -13.91 14.78
CA LYS A 25 18.57 -13.49 16.18
C LYS A 25 18.98 -14.66 17.07
N GLY A 26 18.28 -15.80 16.95
CA GLY A 26 18.59 -17.01 17.71
C GLY A 26 19.99 -17.59 17.43
N ILE A 27 20.46 -17.50 16.19
CA ILE A 27 21.83 -17.92 15.82
C ILE A 27 22.87 -17.01 16.49
N ILE A 28 22.70 -15.68 16.42
CA ILE A 28 23.65 -14.73 17.02
C ILE A 28 23.73 -14.88 18.54
N MET A 29 22.60 -15.13 19.20
CA MET A 29 22.57 -15.34 20.65
C MET A 29 23.32 -16.62 21.06
N ARG A 30 23.26 -17.68 20.23
CA ARG A 30 23.98 -18.95 20.46
C ARG A 30 25.46 -18.87 20.08
N GLU A 31 25.78 -18.15 19.01
CA GLU A 31 27.12 -18.04 18.44
C GLU A 31 27.60 -16.58 18.34
N PRO A 32 27.84 -15.92 19.49
CA PRO A 32 28.19 -14.50 19.53
C PRO A 32 29.57 -14.17 18.93
N GLY A 33 30.39 -15.19 18.68
CA GLY A 33 31.71 -15.06 18.05
C GLY A 33 31.72 -15.12 16.53
N SER A 34 30.57 -15.44 15.90
CA SER A 34 30.44 -15.57 14.44
C SER A 34 30.77 -14.26 13.71
N SER A 35 31.26 -14.38 12.47
CA SER A 35 31.54 -13.20 11.62
C SER A 35 30.29 -12.34 11.42
N PHE A 36 29.12 -12.97 11.40
CA PHE A 36 27.82 -12.32 11.32
C PHE A 36 27.50 -11.53 12.60
N ALA A 37 27.65 -12.12 13.79
CA ALA A 37 27.44 -11.42 15.07
C ALA A 37 28.36 -10.20 15.22
N ARG A 38 29.61 -10.28 14.75
CA ARG A 38 30.57 -9.16 14.78
C ARG A 38 30.21 -8.00 13.87
N ARG A 39 29.36 -8.20 12.85
CA ARG A 39 28.85 -7.11 11.99
C ARG A 39 27.74 -6.30 12.65
N ILE A 40 27.04 -6.89 13.61
CA ILE A 40 25.90 -6.29 14.30
C ILE A 40 26.33 -5.68 15.64
N ILE A 41 27.26 -6.34 16.34
CA ILE A 41 27.67 -5.97 17.69
C ILE A 41 29.11 -5.47 17.67
N SER A 42 29.36 -4.29 18.23
CA SER A 42 30.73 -3.79 18.37
C SER A 42 31.55 -4.70 19.32
N PRO A 43 32.86 -4.87 19.08
CA PRO A 43 33.72 -5.71 19.92
C PRO A 43 33.70 -5.34 21.41
N GLU A 44 33.46 -4.07 21.73
CA GLU A 44 33.37 -3.55 23.10
C GLU A 44 32.07 -3.94 23.80
N LYS A 45 30.93 -3.92 23.08
CA LYS A 45 29.63 -4.37 23.60
C LYS A 45 29.58 -5.89 23.73
N ALA A 46 30.28 -6.63 22.87
CA ALA A 46 30.37 -8.09 22.90
C ALA A 46 31.03 -8.66 24.17
N LYS A 47 31.86 -7.87 24.87
CA LYS A 47 32.59 -8.30 26.09
C LYS A 47 31.70 -8.48 27.32
N ARG A 48 30.52 -7.85 27.38
CA ARG A 48 29.59 -7.95 28.53
C ARG A 48 28.27 -8.57 28.07
N LYS A 49 27.93 -9.76 28.58
CA LYS A 49 26.75 -10.55 28.18
C LYS A 49 25.47 -9.71 28.07
N LYS A 50 25.11 -8.97 29.13
CA LYS A 50 23.91 -8.11 29.15
C LYS A 50 23.92 -7.05 28.03
N ARG A 51 25.03 -6.31 27.87
CA ARG A 51 25.17 -5.28 26.82
C ARG A 51 25.12 -5.84 25.41
N ARG A 52 25.52 -7.10 25.24
CA ARG A 52 25.45 -7.82 23.97
C ARG A 52 24.00 -8.20 23.67
N GLU A 53 23.29 -8.77 24.63
CA GLU A 53 21.87 -9.13 24.50
C GLU A 53 21.04 -7.89 24.16
N ASP A 54 21.19 -6.80 24.94
CA ASP A 54 20.52 -5.52 24.68
C ASP A 54 20.80 -5.01 23.25
N ALA A 55 22.05 -5.07 22.78
CA ALA A 55 22.41 -4.60 21.44
C ALA A 55 21.86 -5.46 20.29
N VAL A 56 21.75 -6.77 20.51
CA VAL A 56 21.13 -7.70 19.55
C VAL A 56 19.63 -7.46 19.52
N ASP A 57 19.00 -7.33 20.68
CA ASP A 57 17.58 -7.03 20.80
C ASP A 57 17.25 -5.71 20.10
N ASP A 58 17.95 -4.62 20.41
CA ASP A 58 17.77 -3.31 19.75
C ASP A 58 17.86 -3.39 18.22
N TYR A 59 18.86 -4.13 17.70
CA TYR A 59 19.06 -4.27 16.26
C TYR A 59 17.90 -5.03 15.60
N PHE A 60 17.52 -6.18 16.15
CA PHE A 60 16.46 -7.00 15.57
C PHE A 60 15.07 -6.39 15.75
N ASP A 61 14.83 -5.69 16.86
CA ASP A 61 13.58 -4.95 17.07
C ASP A 61 13.46 -3.82 16.03
N SER A 62 14.57 -3.11 15.76
CA SER A 62 14.63 -2.12 14.69
C SER A 62 14.41 -2.75 13.30
N LEU A 63 15.03 -3.89 13.02
CA LEU A 63 14.86 -4.60 11.75
C LEU A 63 13.42 -5.10 11.54
N GLN A 64 12.83 -5.74 12.55
CA GLN A 64 11.44 -6.19 12.51
C GLN A 64 10.47 -5.02 12.29
N LYS A 65 10.73 -3.89 12.96
CA LYS A 65 9.96 -2.66 12.74
C LYS A 65 10.05 -2.19 11.29
N GLN A 66 11.23 -2.19 10.69
CA GLN A 66 11.40 -1.84 9.27
C GLN A 66 10.69 -2.83 8.34
N ILE A 67 10.82 -4.13 8.57
CA ILE A 67 10.12 -5.18 7.80
C ILE A 67 8.60 -4.95 7.84
N LYS A 68 8.05 -4.65 9.02
CA LYS A 68 6.63 -4.32 9.18
C LYS A 68 6.24 -3.06 8.40
N GLU A 69 7.04 -2.00 8.48
CA GLU A 69 6.77 -0.75 7.76
C GLU A 69 6.79 -0.94 6.24
N TYR A 70 7.72 -1.72 5.71
CA TYR A 70 7.75 -2.08 4.28
C TYR A 70 6.53 -2.90 3.86
N CYS A 71 6.11 -3.88 4.66
CA CYS A 71 4.90 -4.66 4.39
C CYS A 71 3.65 -3.77 4.27
N ILE A 72 3.49 -2.78 5.17
CA ILE A 72 2.39 -1.81 5.10
C ILE A 72 2.41 -1.03 3.78
N LEU A 73 3.60 -0.54 3.38
CA LEU A 73 3.76 0.22 2.14
C LEU A 73 3.45 -0.62 0.89
N ASP A 74 3.86 -1.89 0.89
CA ASP A 74 3.61 -2.81 -0.22
C ASP A 74 2.12 -3.16 -0.35
N MET A 75 1.42 -3.42 0.77
CA MET A 75 -0.02 -3.64 0.76
C MET A 75 -0.77 -2.42 0.22
N ILE A 76 -0.41 -1.22 0.67
CA ILE A 76 -1.03 0.03 0.22
C ILE A 76 -0.78 0.26 -1.28
N THR A 77 0.46 0.08 -1.73
CA THR A 77 0.82 0.21 -3.14
C THR A 77 0.05 -0.79 -4.01
N THR A 78 -0.10 -2.03 -3.54
CA THR A 78 -0.87 -3.06 -4.24
C THR A 78 -2.35 -2.72 -4.32
N PHE A 79 -2.93 -2.25 -3.22
CA PHE A 79 -4.31 -1.76 -3.19
C PHE A 79 -4.52 -0.60 -4.17
N GLU A 80 -3.63 0.41 -4.15
CA GLU A 80 -3.67 1.54 -5.07
C GLU A 80 -3.63 1.10 -6.53
N GLN A 81 -2.74 0.17 -6.90
CA GLN A 81 -2.64 -0.37 -8.25
C GLN A 81 -3.95 -1.00 -8.71
N VAL A 82 -4.63 -1.74 -7.83
CA VAL A 82 -5.92 -2.38 -8.15
C VAL A 82 -7.01 -1.34 -8.37
N VAL A 83 -7.09 -0.33 -7.48
CA VAL A 83 -8.04 0.77 -7.62
C VAL A 83 -7.80 1.56 -8.90
N PHE A 84 -6.53 1.89 -9.22
CA PHE A 84 -6.19 2.61 -10.45
C PHE A 84 -6.48 1.79 -11.71
N ALA A 85 -6.29 0.47 -11.69
CA ALA A 85 -6.67 -0.39 -12.80
C ALA A 85 -8.18 -0.39 -13.04
N LYS A 86 -9.00 -0.42 -11.98
CA LYS A 86 -10.47 -0.30 -12.09
C LYS A 86 -10.89 1.06 -12.66
N ILE A 87 -10.27 2.13 -12.18
CA ILE A 87 -10.49 3.49 -12.68
C ILE A 87 -10.15 3.60 -14.18
N ASP A 88 -9.02 3.01 -14.60
CA ASP A 88 -8.59 3.02 -15.99
C ASP A 88 -9.58 2.28 -16.91
N ASN A 89 -10.11 1.15 -16.46
CA ASN A 89 -11.15 0.41 -17.18
C ASN A 89 -12.44 1.23 -17.29
N ALA A 90 -12.92 1.79 -16.19
CA ALA A 90 -14.12 2.63 -16.17
C ALA A 90 -13.97 3.88 -17.08
N TYR A 91 -12.80 4.51 -17.07
CA TYR A 91 -12.50 5.61 -17.99
C TYR A 91 -12.57 5.17 -19.46
N GLY A 92 -12.00 4.00 -19.77
CA GLY A 92 -12.08 3.40 -21.10
C GLY A 92 -13.52 3.18 -21.56
N GLU A 93 -14.38 2.67 -20.68
CA GLU A 93 -15.81 2.44 -20.94
C GLU A 93 -16.59 3.74 -21.13
N ILE A 94 -16.39 4.74 -20.27
CA ILE A 94 -17.03 6.07 -20.40
C ILE A 94 -16.65 6.68 -21.74
N LYS A 95 -15.36 6.68 -22.08
CA LYS A 95 -14.85 7.22 -23.36
C LYS A 95 -15.44 6.48 -24.56
N SER A 96 -15.55 5.15 -24.48
CA SER A 96 -16.17 4.33 -25.52
C SER A 96 -17.65 4.63 -25.68
N THR A 97 -18.39 4.75 -24.57
CA THR A 97 -19.82 5.01 -24.54
C THR A 97 -20.14 6.40 -25.08
N VAL A 98 -19.43 7.44 -24.63
CA VAL A 98 -19.59 8.81 -25.13
C VAL A 98 -19.34 8.85 -26.64
N LYS A 99 -18.25 8.23 -27.12
CA LYS A 99 -17.97 8.16 -28.56
C LYS A 99 -19.08 7.43 -29.32
N LYS A 100 -19.57 6.29 -28.81
CA LYS A 100 -20.62 5.49 -29.44
C LYS A 100 -21.93 6.26 -29.54
N GLU A 101 -22.34 6.93 -28.46
CA GLU A 101 -23.61 7.66 -28.43
C GLU A 101 -23.60 8.92 -29.30
N TYR A 102 -22.52 9.69 -29.31
CA TYR A 102 -22.41 10.82 -30.24
C TYR A 102 -22.24 10.35 -31.71
N LYS A 103 -21.61 9.19 -31.96
CA LYS A 103 -21.53 8.61 -33.30
C LYS A 103 -22.88 8.10 -33.81
N LYS A 104 -23.72 7.53 -32.94
CA LYS A 104 -25.10 7.09 -33.28
C LYS A 104 -26.02 8.26 -33.62
N ARG A 105 -25.84 9.40 -32.95
CA ARG A 105 -26.68 10.60 -33.11
C ARG A 105 -26.28 11.49 -34.29
N GLY A 106 -25.21 11.14 -35.01
CA GLY A 106 -24.79 11.80 -36.24
C GLY A 106 -24.93 10.89 -37.45
N SER A 107 -25.05 11.47 -38.65
CA SER A 107 -24.82 10.74 -39.89
C SER A 107 -23.33 10.79 -40.27
N LYS A 108 -22.88 9.95 -41.21
CA LYS A 108 -21.51 9.97 -41.74
C LYS A 108 -21.05 11.38 -42.19
N ASP A 109 -22.01 12.20 -42.63
CA ASP A 109 -21.80 13.54 -43.17
C ASP A 109 -22.18 14.67 -42.20
N LYS A 110 -22.81 14.34 -41.06
CA LYS A 110 -23.16 15.28 -39.98
C LYS A 110 -22.96 14.61 -38.62
N PRO A 111 -21.72 14.60 -38.07
CA PRO A 111 -21.50 14.13 -36.71
C PRO A 111 -22.32 14.95 -35.71
N ALA A 112 -22.74 14.31 -34.61
CA ALA A 112 -23.49 14.99 -33.56
C ALA A 112 -22.71 16.22 -33.03
N PRO A 113 -23.39 17.31 -32.62
CA PRO A 113 -22.74 18.49 -32.07
C PRO A 113 -21.74 18.10 -30.97
N LEU A 114 -20.57 18.74 -30.93
CA LEU A 114 -19.50 18.45 -29.96
C LEU A 114 -18.86 17.04 -30.04
N TYR A 115 -19.12 16.20 -31.07
CA TYR A 115 -18.48 14.87 -31.19
C TYR A 115 -16.95 14.90 -31.00
N ASN A 116 -16.28 15.91 -31.58
CA ASN A 116 -14.83 16.08 -31.45
C ASN A 116 -14.39 16.57 -30.06
N SER A 117 -15.27 17.29 -29.34
CA SER A 117 -14.99 17.89 -28.03
C SER A 117 -15.52 17.06 -26.86
N ALA A 118 -16.44 16.12 -27.10
CA ALA A 118 -17.06 15.26 -26.10
C ALA A 118 -16.04 14.49 -25.22
N PRO A 119 -14.92 13.97 -25.78
CA PRO A 119 -13.90 13.33 -24.97
C PRO A 119 -13.16 14.29 -24.00
N ALA A 120 -13.14 15.60 -24.27
CA ALA A 120 -12.47 16.59 -23.42
C ALA A 120 -13.25 16.90 -22.14
N PHE A 121 -14.54 16.55 -22.07
CA PHE A 121 -15.35 16.68 -20.85
C PHE A 121 -15.18 15.50 -19.89
N ILE A 122 -14.46 14.46 -20.30
CA ILE A 122 -14.15 13.30 -19.46
C ILE A 122 -12.85 13.59 -18.71
N LYS A 123 -12.88 13.54 -17.37
CA LYS A 123 -11.67 13.64 -16.54
C LYS A 123 -10.60 12.66 -17.04
N THR A 124 -9.38 13.15 -17.19
CA THR A 124 -8.23 12.39 -17.69
C THR A 124 -7.64 11.51 -16.60
N LYS A 125 -6.77 10.56 -16.98
CA LYS A 125 -6.00 9.76 -16.02
C LYS A 125 -5.21 10.62 -15.04
N ALA A 126 -4.64 11.74 -15.50
CA ALA A 126 -3.89 12.67 -14.66
C ALA A 126 -4.75 13.32 -13.57
N ASP A 127 -6.05 13.51 -13.82
CA ASP A 127 -6.99 14.07 -12.85
C ASP A 127 -7.32 13.09 -11.70
N ILE A 128 -7.00 11.81 -11.88
CA ILE A 128 -7.47 10.72 -11.03
C ILE A 128 -6.32 9.86 -10.45
N HIS A 129 -5.17 9.76 -11.15
CA HIS A 129 -3.96 9.02 -10.74
C HIS A 129 -3.19 9.74 -9.62
N ASN A 130 -3.88 10.05 -8.54
CA ASN A 130 -3.28 10.40 -7.26
C ASN A 130 -4.18 9.90 -6.13
N LEU A 131 -3.58 9.72 -4.96
CA LEU A 131 -4.24 9.18 -3.76
C LEU A 131 -5.50 9.97 -3.38
N SER A 132 -5.47 11.30 -3.54
CA SER A 132 -6.61 12.18 -3.29
C SER A 132 -7.75 11.97 -4.28
N GLY A 133 -7.42 11.74 -5.55
CA GLY A 133 -8.36 11.40 -6.62
C GLY A 133 -9.02 10.06 -6.39
N ALA A 134 -8.25 9.02 -6.08
CA ALA A 134 -8.77 7.70 -5.72
C ALA A 134 -9.70 7.79 -4.49
N LYS A 135 -9.26 8.49 -3.44
CA LYS A 135 -10.06 8.73 -2.23
C LYS A 135 -11.40 9.39 -2.54
N LYS A 136 -11.42 10.46 -3.34
CA LYS A 136 -12.67 11.16 -3.75
C LYS A 136 -13.62 10.28 -4.55
N LEU A 137 -13.10 9.36 -5.37
CA LEU A 137 -13.94 8.44 -6.12
C LEU A 137 -14.55 7.37 -5.22
N LEU A 138 -13.77 6.87 -4.25
CA LEU A 138 -14.21 5.84 -3.32
C LEU A 138 -15.23 6.37 -2.30
N GLU A 139 -15.15 7.65 -1.91
CA GLU A 139 -16.01 8.28 -0.89
C GLU A 139 -17.52 7.98 -1.03
N LYS A 140 -18.02 7.85 -2.27
CA LYS A 140 -19.45 7.57 -2.54
C LYS A 140 -19.74 6.13 -2.95
N GLN A 141 -18.72 5.30 -3.11
CA GLN A 141 -18.83 3.92 -3.59
C GLN A 141 -18.69 2.89 -2.47
N ILE A 142 -18.08 3.28 -1.34
CA ILE A 142 -17.88 2.41 -0.18
C ILE A 142 -18.62 2.96 1.04
N SER A 143 -18.85 2.10 2.02
CA SER A 143 -19.45 2.49 3.29
C SER A 143 -18.61 3.54 4.01
N GLN A 144 -19.28 4.43 4.75
CA GLN A 144 -18.61 5.50 5.51
C GLN A 144 -17.53 4.95 6.46
N LYS A 145 -17.79 3.77 7.04
CA LYS A 145 -16.81 3.06 7.88
C LYS A 145 -15.55 2.73 7.07
N SER A 146 -15.70 2.03 5.94
CA SER A 146 -14.58 1.65 5.08
C SER A 146 -13.81 2.87 4.55
N PHE A 147 -14.50 3.98 4.29
CA PHE A 147 -13.85 5.25 3.92
C PHE A 147 -13.02 5.88 5.05
N ASN A 148 -13.53 5.85 6.28
CA ASN A 148 -12.80 6.32 7.45
C ASN A 148 -11.58 5.44 7.73
N ASP A 149 -11.75 4.13 7.66
CA ASP A 149 -10.67 3.14 7.82
C ASP A 149 -9.58 3.35 6.75
N LEU A 150 -9.97 3.51 5.48
CA LEU A 150 -9.03 3.84 4.40
C LEU A 150 -8.30 5.16 4.64
N THR A 151 -9.00 6.18 5.16
CA THR A 151 -8.40 7.47 5.49
C THR A 151 -7.32 7.32 6.56
N GLU A 152 -7.57 6.54 7.60
CA GLU A 152 -6.58 6.27 8.64
C GLU A 152 -5.34 5.59 8.07
N ILE A 153 -5.51 4.57 7.23
CA ILE A 153 -4.40 3.85 6.61
C ILE A 153 -3.55 4.77 5.70
N ILE A 154 -4.21 5.63 4.93
CA ILE A 154 -3.54 6.63 4.09
C ILE A 154 -2.72 7.61 4.94
N GLU A 155 -3.29 8.14 6.02
CA GLU A 155 -2.59 9.03 6.93
C GLU A 155 -1.38 8.33 7.57
N TYR A 156 -1.50 7.04 7.86
CA TYR A 156 -0.40 6.24 8.37
C TYR A 156 0.73 6.05 7.36
N ARG A 157 0.40 5.77 6.10
CA ARG A 157 1.40 5.72 5.01
C ARG A 157 2.09 7.04 4.79
N ASN A 158 1.37 8.15 4.84
CA ASN A 158 1.95 9.48 4.74
C ASN A 158 2.98 9.70 5.87
N TRP A 159 2.62 9.33 7.10
CA TRP A 159 3.54 9.41 8.23
C TRP A 159 4.79 8.54 8.04
N LEU A 160 4.64 7.28 7.60
CA LEU A 160 5.77 6.38 7.33
C LEU A 160 6.69 6.91 6.21
N SER A 161 6.10 7.31 5.08
CA SER A 161 6.84 7.72 3.87
C SER A 161 7.63 9.01 4.05
N HIS A 162 7.18 9.89 4.95
CA HIS A 162 7.83 11.16 5.23
C HIS A 162 8.78 11.11 6.43
N GLY A 163 9.19 9.90 6.85
CA GLY A 163 10.15 9.72 7.94
C GLY A 163 9.57 10.07 9.30
N LYS A 164 8.27 9.79 9.50
CA LYS A 164 7.57 9.89 10.80
C LYS A 164 7.48 11.32 11.33
N ARG A 165 7.46 12.31 10.43
CA ARG A 165 7.30 13.72 10.78
C ARG A 165 5.87 13.99 11.24
N ASN A 166 5.70 14.58 12.43
CA ASN A 166 4.39 14.92 12.98
C ASN A 166 3.59 15.95 12.14
N THR A 167 4.23 16.60 11.17
CA THR A 167 3.60 17.55 10.25
C THR A 167 2.95 16.90 9.04
N VAL A 168 3.18 15.60 8.80
CA VAL A 168 2.66 14.88 7.62
C VAL A 168 2.14 13.50 8.03
N GLY A 169 0.84 13.27 7.90
CA GLY A 169 0.21 12.01 8.27
C GLY A 169 0.03 11.84 9.78
N LYS A 170 -0.47 10.66 10.20
CA LYS A 170 -0.68 10.29 11.60
C LYS A 170 -0.31 8.84 11.85
N TYR A 171 0.28 8.56 13.01
CA TYR A 171 0.48 7.18 13.46
C TYR A 171 -0.87 6.46 13.61
N SER A 172 -0.96 5.23 13.12
CA SER A 172 -2.10 4.34 13.33
C SER A 172 -1.69 3.15 14.19
N LYS A 173 -2.64 2.65 14.99
CA LYS A 173 -2.46 1.45 15.83
C LYS A 173 -2.87 0.16 15.11
N LEU A 174 -3.36 0.24 13.87
CA LEU A 174 -3.80 -0.90 13.10
C LEU A 174 -2.65 -1.90 12.90
N SER A 175 -2.97 -3.17 13.10
CA SER A 175 -2.13 -4.33 12.78
C SER A 175 -2.11 -4.60 11.27
N LEU A 176 -1.19 -5.46 10.82
CA LEU A 176 -1.11 -5.85 9.41
C LEU A 176 -2.39 -6.58 8.98
N ASP A 177 -2.91 -7.46 9.83
CA ASP A 177 -4.12 -8.23 9.55
C ASP A 177 -5.35 -7.30 9.47
N GLU A 178 -5.46 -6.31 10.36
CA GLU A 178 -6.53 -5.31 10.27
C GLU A 178 -6.45 -4.50 8.96
N ILE A 179 -5.26 -4.07 8.56
CA ILE A 179 -5.05 -3.35 7.29
C ILE A 179 -5.45 -4.24 6.10
N TYR A 180 -5.04 -5.51 6.11
CA TYR A 180 -5.41 -6.49 5.10
C TYR A 180 -6.93 -6.67 4.99
N GLU A 181 -7.61 -6.93 6.11
CA GLU A 181 -9.06 -7.12 6.14
C GLU A 181 -9.82 -5.88 5.66
N ILE A 182 -9.35 -4.67 6.04
CA ILE A 182 -9.91 -3.41 5.53
C ILE A 182 -9.78 -3.33 4.01
N PHE A 183 -8.61 -3.65 3.45
CA PHE A 183 -8.42 -3.63 2.00
C PHE A 183 -9.26 -4.67 1.28
N VAL A 184 -9.32 -5.90 1.77
CA VAL A 184 -10.17 -6.96 1.20
C VAL A 184 -11.63 -6.51 1.19
N LYS A 185 -12.11 -5.98 2.30
CA LYS A 185 -13.49 -5.48 2.42
C LYS A 185 -13.77 -4.34 1.43
N ILE A 186 -12.88 -3.36 1.33
CA ILE A 186 -13.02 -2.26 0.37
C ILE A 186 -13.04 -2.79 -1.07
N LEU A 187 -12.15 -3.74 -1.39
CA LEU A 187 -12.08 -4.35 -2.72
C LEU A 187 -13.37 -5.11 -3.07
N ASP A 188 -14.04 -5.73 -2.10
CA ASP A 188 -15.33 -6.38 -2.29
C ASP A 188 -16.48 -5.39 -2.45
N GLU A 189 -16.44 -4.24 -1.76
CA GLU A 189 -17.44 -3.16 -1.91
C GLU A 189 -17.39 -2.49 -3.30
N ILE A 190 -16.23 -2.54 -3.98
CA ILE A 190 -16.04 -1.93 -5.31
C ILE A 190 -15.99 -2.94 -6.47
N GLN A 191 -16.34 -4.21 -6.23
CA GLN A 191 -16.56 -5.20 -7.30
C GLN A 191 -17.86 -4.91 -8.05
#